data_AF-A0A2M6Y6W2-F1
#
_entry.id   AF-A0A2M6Y6W2-F1
#
_cell.length_a   1.000
_cell.length_b   1.000
_cell.length_c   1.000
_cell.angle_alpha   90.00
_cell.angle_beta   90.00
_cell.angle_gamma   90.00
#
_symmetry.space_group_name_H-M   'P 1'
#
loop_
_entity.id
_entity.type
_entity.pdbx_description
1 polymer ?
#
loop_
_entity_poly.entity_id
_entity_poly.type
_entity_poly.pdbx_seq_one_letter_code
_entity_poly.pdbx_strand_id
1 'polypeptide(L)'
;MENFINVRSQLNAIGGVELSSVAKGLEAADAMLKTSNVKLLLSRSICPGKYIVLAAGDVGDVNAAVEAGSAKAAHALVDSFVIPNIHPDVFPAIAGTTVAEGLEALGIIEAFSVSALIEAADAAVKSASVKLLEI
;
A
#
# COMPACT_ATOMS: atom_id res chain seq x y z
N MET A 1 2.52 -21.01 -14.95
CA MET A 1 2.33 -20.81 -13.49
C MET A 1 3.60 -20.30 -12.79
N GLU A 2 4.75 -20.23 -13.49
CA GLU A 2 6.03 -19.73 -12.96
C GLU A 2 6.16 -18.19 -12.94
N ASN A 3 5.41 -17.47 -13.77
CA ASN A 3 5.49 -16.00 -13.86
C ASN A 3 4.88 -15.23 -12.68
N PHE A 4 4.07 -15.87 -11.83
CA PHE A 4 3.51 -15.21 -10.63
C PHE A 4 4.48 -15.21 -9.44
N ILE A 5 5.41 -16.18 -9.39
CA ILE A 5 6.41 -16.30 -8.32
C ILE A 5 7.51 -15.23 -8.50
N ASN A 6 7.84 -14.89 -9.75
CA ASN A 6 8.96 -13.98 -10.05
C ASN A 6 8.68 -12.49 -9.72
N VAL A 7 7.41 -12.10 -9.63
CA VAL A 7 6.99 -10.73 -9.27
C VAL A 7 7.25 -10.41 -7.79
N ARG A 8 7.43 -11.43 -6.93
CA ARG A 8 7.75 -11.24 -5.50
C ARG A 8 9.13 -10.59 -5.27
N SER A 9 10.02 -10.60 -6.27
CA SER A 9 11.41 -10.14 -6.12
C SER A 9 11.68 -8.69 -6.53
N GLN A 10 10.69 -7.95 -7.06
CA GLN A 10 10.92 -6.63 -7.66
C GLN A 10 10.22 -5.45 -6.98
N LEU A 11 9.41 -5.68 -5.94
CA LEU A 11 8.71 -4.61 -5.23
C LEU A 11 9.32 -4.49 -3.83
N ASN A 12 9.99 -3.38 -3.56
CA ASN A 12 10.66 -3.13 -2.27
C ASN A 12 10.12 -1.89 -1.56
N ALA A 13 9.17 -1.16 -2.15
CA ALA A 13 8.56 0.01 -1.55
C ALA A 13 7.05 0.06 -1.78
N ILE A 14 6.35 0.71 -0.86
CA ILE A 14 4.93 1.08 -0.98
C ILE A 14 4.82 2.59 -0.83
N GLY A 15 3.99 3.21 -1.66
CA GLY A 15 3.61 4.61 -1.54
C GLY A 15 2.10 4.76 -1.50
N GLY A 16 1.65 5.77 -0.77
CA GLY A 16 0.23 6.05 -0.59
C GLY A 16 -0.11 7.53 -0.71
N VAL A 17 -1.29 7.81 -1.27
CA VAL A 17 -1.92 9.15 -1.26
C VAL A 17 -3.35 8.99 -0.75
N GLU A 18 -3.63 9.56 0.43
CA GLU A 18 -4.95 9.61 1.05
C GLU A 18 -5.64 10.93 0.71
N LEU A 19 -6.92 10.88 0.36
CA LEU A 19 -7.70 12.02 -0.07
C LEU A 19 -9.08 12.07 0.58
N SER A 20 -9.60 13.29 0.74
CA SER A 20 -10.97 13.57 1.18
C SER A 20 -11.99 13.65 0.03
N SER A 21 -11.59 13.22 -1.17
CA SER A 21 -12.45 13.21 -2.36
C SER A 21 -12.12 12.03 -3.27
N VAL A 22 -13.15 11.22 -3.59
CA VAL A 22 -13.04 10.08 -4.50
C VAL A 22 -12.63 10.52 -5.90
N ALA A 23 -13.21 11.62 -6.41
CA ALA A 23 -12.88 12.13 -7.74
C ALA A 23 -11.41 12.54 -7.84
N LYS A 24 -10.91 13.25 -6.82
CA LYS A 24 -9.48 13.60 -6.74
C LYS A 24 -8.61 12.36 -6.56
N GLY A 25 -9.11 11.33 -5.89
CA GLY A 25 -8.40 10.06 -5.75
C GLY A 25 -8.16 9.35 -7.08
N LEU A 26 -9.14 9.36 -7.98
CA LEU A 26 -8.97 8.82 -9.33
C LEU A 26 -7.98 9.65 -10.16
N GLU A 27 -8.00 10.98 -10.05
CA GLU A 27 -7.01 11.84 -10.71
C GLU A 27 -5.59 11.58 -10.17
N ALA A 28 -5.44 11.41 -8.85
CA ALA A 28 -4.17 11.08 -8.21
C ALA A 28 -3.67 9.71 -8.66
N ALA A 29 -4.53 8.69 -8.70
CA ALA A 29 -4.17 7.35 -9.19
C ALA A 29 -3.70 7.38 -10.64
N ASP A 30 -4.40 8.08 -11.53
CA ASP A 30 -4.01 8.23 -12.92
C ASP A 30 -2.63 8.89 -13.05
N ALA A 31 -2.35 9.94 -12.27
CA ALA A 31 -1.06 10.60 -12.27
C ALA A 31 0.06 9.72 -11.70
N MET A 32 -0.18 9.00 -10.60
CA MET A 32 0.78 8.05 -10.03
C MET A 32 1.20 7.01 -11.06
N LEU A 33 0.23 6.37 -11.73
CA LEU A 33 0.48 5.28 -12.69
C LEU A 33 1.10 5.74 -14.01
N LYS A 34 0.92 7.00 -14.40
CA LYS A 34 1.52 7.56 -15.63
C LYS A 34 2.94 8.10 -15.43
N THR A 35 3.35 8.34 -14.19
CA THR A 35 4.60 9.05 -13.89
C THR A 35 5.82 8.13 -13.86
N SER A 36 5.66 6.90 -13.35
CA SER A 36 6.79 5.98 -13.11
C SER A 36 6.35 4.52 -13.19
N ASN A 37 7.31 3.61 -13.11
CA ASN A 37 7.05 2.17 -13.19
C ASN A 37 6.56 1.60 -11.84
N VAL A 38 5.34 1.97 -11.45
CA VAL A 38 4.68 1.46 -10.25
C VAL A 38 3.50 0.56 -10.58
N LYS A 39 3.27 -0.43 -9.71
CA LYS A 39 2.12 -1.32 -9.75
C LYS A 39 1.06 -0.81 -8.78
N LEU A 40 -0.17 -0.61 -9.26
CA LEU A 40 -1.31 -0.33 -8.40
C LEU A 40 -1.56 -1.53 -7.47
N LEU A 41 -1.56 -1.28 -6.16
CA LEU A 41 -1.99 -2.26 -5.17
C LEU A 41 -3.48 -2.15 -4.89
N LEU A 42 -3.94 -0.91 -4.68
CA LEU A 42 -5.28 -0.61 -4.20
C LEU A 42 -5.66 0.82 -4.56
N SER A 43 -6.90 1.02 -4.98
CA SER A 43 -7.50 2.35 -5.22
C SER A 43 -8.97 2.26 -4.82
N ARG A 44 -9.31 2.64 -3.59
CA ARG A 44 -10.68 2.50 -3.06
C ARG A 44 -10.98 3.51 -1.95
N SER A 45 -12.26 3.65 -1.63
CA SER A 45 -12.71 4.34 -0.43
C SER A 45 -12.44 3.49 0.82
N ILE A 46 -12.01 4.12 1.91
CA ILE A 46 -11.72 3.45 3.20
C ILE A 46 -12.72 3.80 4.30
N CYS A 47 -13.19 5.04 4.32
CA CYS A 47 -14.16 5.58 5.27
C CYS A 47 -15.03 6.61 4.51
N PRO A 48 -16.19 7.03 5.05
CA PRO A 48 -17.04 8.01 4.37
C PRO A 48 -16.28 9.27 3.97
N GLY A 49 -16.23 9.56 2.66
CA GLY A 49 -15.52 10.71 2.11
C GLY A 49 -13.99 10.56 2.00
N LYS A 50 -13.38 9.46 2.48
CA LYS A 50 -11.94 9.20 2.34
C LYS A 50 -11.63 8.17 1.25
N TYR A 51 -10.61 8.44 0.46
CA TYR A 51 -10.12 7.59 -0.62
C TYR A 51 -8.60 7.42 -0.50
N ILE A 52 -8.08 6.24 -0.80
CA ILE A 52 -6.65 5.95 -0.74
C ILE A 52 -6.22 5.32 -2.06
N VAL A 53 -5.05 5.71 -2.53
CA VAL A 53 -4.35 5.07 -3.63
C VAL A 53 -3.04 4.54 -3.08
N LEU A 54 -2.81 3.22 -3.20
CA LEU A 54 -1.56 2.57 -2.85
C LEU A 54 -0.91 1.98 -4.10
N ALA A 55 0.38 2.23 -4.26
CA ALA A 55 1.19 1.68 -5.33
C ALA A 55 2.51 1.12 -4.79
N ALA A 56 3.09 0.16 -5.51
CA ALA A 56 4.35 -0.48 -5.18
C ALA A 56 5.33 -0.43 -6.34
N GLY A 57 6.62 -0.43 -6.04
CA GLY A 57 7.68 -0.38 -7.04
C GLY A 57 9.05 -0.34 -6.37
N ASP A 58 10.04 0.13 -7.12
CA ASP A 58 11.30 0.59 -6.55
C ASP A 58 11.11 1.92 -5.82
N VAL A 59 11.92 2.16 -4.78
CA VAL A 59 11.83 3.39 -3.96
C VAL A 59 11.83 4.66 -4.82
N GLY A 60 12.65 4.73 -5.87
CA GLY A 60 12.69 5.89 -6.77
C GLY A 60 11.39 6.10 -7.54
N ASP A 61 10.85 5.02 -8.14
CA ASP A 61 9.59 5.05 -8.88
C ASP A 61 8.41 5.42 -7.96
N VAL A 62 8.39 4.86 -6.75
CA VAL A 62 7.34 5.11 -5.76
C VAL A 62 7.36 6.57 -5.29
N ASN A 63 8.54 7.14 -5.01
CA ASN A 63 8.65 8.56 -4.67
C ASN A 63 8.09 9.45 -5.78
N ALA A 64 8.52 9.21 -7.04
CA ALA A 64 8.04 9.98 -8.18
C ALA A 64 6.51 9.87 -8.38
N ALA A 65 5.96 8.66 -8.21
CA ALA A 65 4.51 8.45 -8.29
C ALA A 65 3.77 9.22 -7.20
N VAL A 66 4.18 9.09 -5.93
CA VAL A 66 3.54 9.77 -4.79
C VAL A 66 3.60 11.28 -4.93
N GLU A 67 4.74 11.86 -5.33
CA GLU A 67 4.85 13.29 -5.59
C GLU A 67 3.85 13.76 -6.67
N ALA A 68 3.73 13.02 -7.78
CA ALA A 68 2.79 13.34 -8.85
C ALA A 68 1.31 13.20 -8.40
N GLY A 69 0.99 12.15 -7.64
CA GLY A 69 -0.34 11.92 -7.08
C GLY A 69 -0.75 13.03 -6.09
N SER A 70 0.13 13.36 -5.15
CA SER A 70 -0.08 14.43 -4.17
C SER A 70 -0.26 15.80 -4.84
N ALA A 71 0.47 16.07 -5.93
CA ALA A 71 0.29 17.30 -6.70
C ALA A 71 -1.11 17.39 -7.36
N LYS A 72 -1.72 16.26 -7.75
CA LYS A 72 -3.10 16.21 -8.28
C LYS A 72 -4.18 16.22 -7.20
N ALA A 73 -3.85 15.82 -5.98
CA ALA A 73 -4.79 15.81 -4.86
C ALA A 73 -5.29 17.21 -4.48
N ALA A 74 -4.46 18.25 -4.67
CA ALA A 74 -4.80 19.65 -4.40
C ALA A 74 -5.39 19.84 -2.97
N HIS A 75 -6.53 20.52 -2.85
CA HIS A 75 -7.20 20.75 -1.57
C HIS A 75 -7.76 19.48 -0.91
N ALA A 76 -7.78 18.35 -1.62
CA ALA A 76 -8.30 17.09 -1.12
C ALA A 76 -7.22 16.20 -0.50
N LEU A 77 -5.94 16.58 -0.51
CA LEU A 77 -4.87 15.79 0.11
C LEU A 77 -5.09 15.69 1.62
N VAL A 78 -5.12 14.47 2.15
CA VAL A 78 -5.22 14.17 3.58
C VAL A 78 -3.85 13.73 4.12
N ASP A 79 -3.21 12.78 3.44
CA ASP A 79 -1.89 12.26 3.81
C ASP A 79 -1.17 11.73 2.56
N SER A 80 0.15 11.67 2.61
CA SER A 80 0.96 10.98 1.60
C SER A 80 2.24 10.44 2.19
N PHE A 81 2.63 9.23 1.82
CA PHE A 81 3.78 8.55 2.41
C PHE A 81 4.49 7.63 1.42
N VAL A 82 5.75 7.32 1.74
CA VAL A 82 6.58 6.31 1.07
C VAL A 82 7.27 5.48 2.14
N ILE A 83 7.08 4.16 2.09
CA ILE A 83 7.70 3.19 2.99
C ILE A 83 8.68 2.35 2.18
N PRO A 84 10.01 2.56 2.36
CA PRO A 84 11.02 1.79 1.67
C PRO A 84 11.30 0.44 2.36
N ASN A 85 11.96 -0.46 1.64
CA ASN A 85 12.40 -1.77 2.14
C ASN A 85 11.26 -2.60 2.78
N ILE A 86 10.06 -2.56 2.20
CA ILE A 86 8.89 -3.29 2.73
C ILE A 86 9.05 -4.81 2.55
N HIS A 87 8.62 -5.58 3.54
CA HIS A 87 8.64 -7.04 3.46
C HIS A 87 7.63 -7.56 2.41
N PRO A 88 8.00 -8.55 1.56
CA PRO A 88 7.14 -9.03 0.47
C PRO A 88 5.77 -9.58 0.90
N ASP A 89 5.65 -10.07 2.14
CA ASP A 89 4.38 -10.60 2.67
C ASP A 89 3.33 -9.50 2.95
N VAL A 90 3.73 -8.23 2.99
CA VAL A 90 2.81 -7.11 3.15
C VAL A 90 1.90 -6.96 1.92
N PHE A 91 2.43 -7.18 0.71
CA PHE A 91 1.67 -7.02 -0.53
C PHE A 91 0.44 -7.94 -0.65
N PRO A 92 0.52 -9.27 -0.44
CA PRO A 92 -0.66 -10.13 -0.48
C PRO A 92 -1.64 -9.84 0.67
N ALA A 93 -1.16 -9.38 1.83
CA ALA A 93 -2.00 -9.00 2.96
C ALA A 93 -2.86 -7.76 2.66
N ILE A 94 -2.30 -6.74 2.00
CA ILE A 94 -3.07 -5.57 1.51
C ILE A 94 -4.18 -5.99 0.53
N ALA A 95 -3.93 -7.02 -0.29
CA ALA A 95 -4.94 -7.51 -1.24
C ALA A 95 -6.06 -8.33 -0.56
N GLY A 96 -5.92 -8.70 0.72
CA GLY A 96 -6.89 -9.54 1.45
C GLY A 96 -7.01 -10.95 0.88
N THR A 97 -5.95 -11.47 0.25
CA THR A 97 -5.98 -12.78 -0.46
C THR A 97 -5.19 -13.87 0.27
N THR A 98 -4.72 -13.62 1.48
CA THR A 98 -3.95 -14.61 2.24
C THR A 98 -4.88 -15.67 2.83
N VAL A 99 -4.66 -16.93 2.46
CA VAL A 99 -5.38 -18.07 3.04
C VAL A 99 -4.79 -18.42 4.40
N ALA A 100 -5.63 -18.51 5.42
CA ALA A 100 -5.26 -18.97 6.75
C ALA A 100 -5.48 -20.49 6.88
N GLU A 101 -4.40 -21.25 7.06
CA GLU A 101 -4.44 -22.69 7.36
C GLU A 101 -3.74 -22.91 8.70
N GLY A 102 -4.38 -23.63 9.62
CA GLY A 102 -3.78 -23.93 10.93
C GLY A 102 -3.60 -22.72 11.85
N LEU A 103 -4.65 -21.93 12.08
CA LEU A 103 -4.61 -20.82 13.03
C LEU A 103 -4.63 -21.33 14.48
N GLU A 104 -3.52 -21.15 15.20
CA GLU A 104 -3.41 -21.44 16.63
C GLU A 104 -3.66 -20.19 17.50
N ALA A 105 -3.16 -19.03 17.06
CA ALA A 105 -3.33 -17.74 17.72
C ALA A 105 -3.55 -16.61 16.70
N LEU A 106 -4.27 -15.56 17.11
CA LEU A 106 -4.59 -14.39 16.30
C LEU A 106 -4.23 -13.10 17.06
N GLY A 107 -3.61 -12.15 16.37
CA GLY A 107 -3.37 -10.80 16.85
C GLY A 107 -4.03 -9.77 15.93
N ILE A 108 -4.53 -8.68 16.50
CA ILE A 108 -5.14 -7.56 15.77
C ILE A 108 -4.40 -6.28 16.18
N ILE A 109 -4.03 -5.46 15.20
CA ILE A 109 -3.41 -4.14 15.39
C ILE A 109 -4.30 -3.11 14.70
N GLU A 110 -4.66 -2.05 15.42
CA GLU A 110 -5.42 -0.93 14.89
C GLU A 110 -4.61 0.36 15.05
N ALA A 111 -4.67 1.25 14.05
CA ALA A 111 -4.06 2.56 14.08
C ALA A 111 -4.92 3.59 13.33
N PHE A 112 -4.68 4.87 13.60
CA PHE A 112 -5.43 5.96 12.97
C PHE A 112 -5.04 6.27 11.52
N SER A 113 -3.85 5.81 11.08
CA SER A 113 -3.36 6.05 9.73
C SER A 113 -3.07 4.75 8.99
N VAL A 114 -3.26 4.78 7.67
CA VAL A 114 -2.93 3.66 6.78
C VAL A 114 -1.42 3.39 6.81
N SER A 115 -0.60 4.44 6.82
CA SER A 115 0.87 4.35 6.93
C SER A 115 1.30 3.57 8.17
N ALA A 116 0.74 3.88 9.34
CA ALA A 116 1.10 3.22 10.59
C ALA A 116 0.74 1.73 10.59
N LEU A 117 -0.39 1.34 9.98
CA LEU A 117 -0.75 -0.08 9.84
C LEU A 117 0.22 -0.84 8.93
N ILE A 118 0.62 -0.24 7.80
CA ILE A 118 1.58 -0.86 6.88
C ILE A 118 2.97 -0.98 7.55
N GLU A 119 3.43 0.06 8.26
CA GLU A 119 4.68 0.03 9.01
C GLU A 119 4.65 -1.00 10.15
N ALA A 120 3.53 -1.09 10.88
CA ALA A 120 3.36 -2.07 11.95
C ALA A 120 3.38 -3.51 11.39
N ALA A 121 2.71 -3.75 10.27
CA ALA A 121 2.70 -5.05 9.62
C ALA A 121 4.11 -5.45 9.14
N ASP A 122 4.84 -4.52 8.52
CA ASP A 122 6.23 -4.72 8.08
C ASP A 122 7.17 -5.00 9.26
N ALA A 123 7.07 -4.21 10.33
CA ALA A 123 7.84 -4.41 11.55
C ALA A 123 7.54 -5.78 12.19
N ALA A 124 6.26 -6.20 12.22
CA ALA A 124 5.85 -7.47 12.81
C ALA A 124 6.47 -8.67 12.07
N VAL A 125 6.37 -8.73 10.74
CA VAL A 125 6.93 -9.84 9.95
C VAL A 125 8.45 -9.88 9.95
N LYS A 126 9.11 -8.73 10.10
CA LYS A 126 10.57 -8.66 10.23
C LYS A 126 11.07 -9.08 11.61
N SER A 127 10.23 -8.94 12.64
CA SER A 127 10.64 -9.15 14.03
C SER A 127 10.29 -10.53 14.58
N ALA A 128 9.29 -11.20 14.00
CA ALA A 128 8.78 -12.46 14.49
C ALA A 128 8.26 -13.36 13.36
N SER A 129 8.16 -14.67 13.64
CA SER A 129 7.55 -15.64 12.74
C SER A 129 6.02 -15.53 12.80
N VAL A 130 5.47 -14.48 12.18
CA VAL A 130 4.03 -14.22 12.06
C VAL A 130 3.60 -14.22 10.59
N LYS A 131 2.35 -14.58 10.34
CA LYS A 131 1.75 -14.56 9.00
C LYS A 131 0.70 -13.45 8.93
N LEU A 132 0.90 -12.49 8.02
CA LEU A 132 -0.07 -11.43 7.77
C LEU A 132 -1.27 -12.00 7.01
N LEU A 133 -2.47 -11.83 7.55
CA LEU A 133 -3.71 -12.27 6.89
C LEU A 133 -4.32 -11.14 6.05
N GLU A 134 -4.52 -9.99 6.67
CA GLU A 134 -5.14 -8.80 6.07
C GLU A 134 -4.56 -7.53 6.70
N ILE A 135 -4.54 -6.43 5.94
CA ILE A 135 -4.18 -5.07 6.38
C ILE A 135 -5.29 -4.11 5.92
#